data_AF-R4LNE7-F1
#
_entry.id   AF-R4LNE7-F1
#
_cell.length_a   1.000
_cell.length_b   1.000
_cell.length_c   1.000
_cell.angle_alpha   90.00
_cell.angle_beta   90.00
_cell.angle_gamma   90.00
#
_symmetry.space_group_name_H-M   'P 1'
#
loop_
_entity.id
_entity.type
_entity.pdbx_description
1 polymer ?
#
loop_
_entity_poly.entity_id
_entity_poly.type
_entity_poly.pdbx_seq_one_letter_code
_entity_poly.pdbx_strand_id
1 'polypeptide(L)'
;MRDSYIEGDTDFVFGRASAVFDHTHFHLVSTRKPSGGIVFAPNTAPHYPYGFLVTHSLLPTDAGYLATPTGLFGRSWDQGAGTTGYLPGTTPDEQLVIRDTRIGAGFNETAPWAPAATTGRPFTASTEPGRDLDDVDANRLWEAAH
;
A
#
# COMPACT_ATOMS: atom_id res chain seq x y z
N MET A 1 -14.03 -6.13 -5.66
CA MET A 1 -14.49 -4.91 -6.36
C MET A 1 -14.02 -4.99 -7.80
N ARG A 2 -14.88 -4.64 -8.76
CA ARG A 2 -14.55 -4.76 -10.18
C ARG A 2 -15.15 -3.60 -10.96
N ASP A 3 -14.49 -3.16 -12.03
CA ASP A 3 -14.99 -2.14 -12.97
C ASP A 3 -15.43 -0.87 -12.23
N SER A 4 -14.55 -0.39 -11.35
CA SER A 4 -14.89 0.64 -10.38
C SER A 4 -13.88 1.79 -10.39
N TYR A 5 -14.28 2.92 -9.79
CA TYR A 5 -13.44 4.09 -9.58
C TYR A 5 -13.38 4.43 -8.10
N ILE A 6 -12.17 4.69 -7.59
CA ILE A 6 -11.90 5.10 -6.22
C ILE A 6 -10.87 6.23 -6.28
N GLU A 7 -11.10 7.31 -5.56
CA GLU A 7 -10.15 8.43 -5.48
C GLU A 7 -9.93 8.89 -4.05
N GLY A 8 -8.79 9.52 -3.82
CA GLY A 8 -8.43 10.11 -2.55
C GLY A 8 -6.97 10.54 -2.52
N ASP A 9 -6.50 10.94 -1.34
CA ASP A 9 -5.14 11.47 -1.19
C ASP A 9 -4.30 10.78 -0.09
N THR A 10 -4.95 10.15 0.90
CA THR A 10 -4.28 9.57 2.07
C THR A 10 -5.06 8.36 2.54
N ASP A 11 -4.44 7.18 2.47
CA ASP A 11 -4.96 5.92 2.97
C ASP A 11 -6.40 5.65 2.51
N PHE A 12 -6.76 6.05 1.29
CA PHE A 12 -8.16 6.06 0.86
C PHE A 12 -8.69 4.67 0.50
N VAL A 13 -7.82 3.66 0.47
CA VAL A 13 -8.17 2.24 0.51
C VAL A 13 -7.48 1.60 1.70
N PHE A 14 -8.20 1.41 2.80
CA PHE A 14 -7.63 0.93 4.06
C PHE A 14 -8.51 -0.14 4.71
N GLY A 15 -7.90 -0.94 5.61
CA GLY A 15 -8.63 -1.90 6.43
C GLY A 15 -8.12 -3.34 6.34
N ARG A 16 -8.89 -4.24 6.98
CA ARG A 16 -8.42 -5.59 7.39
C ARG A 16 -8.82 -6.70 6.42
N ALA A 17 -9.73 -6.40 5.49
CA ALA A 17 -10.38 -7.42 4.69
C ALA A 17 -9.42 -8.08 3.69
N SER A 18 -9.67 -9.34 3.38
CA SER A 18 -9.18 -9.91 2.12
C SER A 18 -10.02 -9.36 0.98
N ALA A 19 -9.42 -8.57 0.09
CA ALA A 19 -10.15 -7.86 -0.96
C ALA A 19 -9.41 -7.93 -2.29
N VAL A 20 -10.13 -8.32 -3.34
CA VAL A 20 -9.63 -8.27 -4.72
C VAL A 20 -10.21 -7.06 -5.42
N PHE A 21 -9.35 -6.26 -6.03
CA PHE A 21 -9.68 -5.14 -6.90
C PHE A 21 -9.20 -5.46 -8.30
N ASP A 22 -10.15 -5.70 -9.19
CA ASP A 22 -9.89 -6.10 -10.58
C ASP A 22 -10.44 -5.01 -11.51
N HIS A 23 -9.71 -4.61 -12.55
CA HIS A 23 -10.16 -3.53 -13.47
C HIS A 23 -10.62 -2.26 -12.73
N THR A 24 -9.92 -1.87 -11.67
CA THR A 24 -10.29 -0.73 -10.82
C THR A 24 -9.35 0.45 -11.08
N HIS A 25 -9.92 1.65 -11.10
CA HIS A 25 -9.19 2.90 -11.26
C HIS A 25 -9.01 3.55 -9.88
N PHE A 26 -7.76 3.66 -9.41
CA PHE A 26 -7.37 4.29 -8.15
C PHE A 26 -6.70 5.64 -8.41
N HIS A 27 -7.47 6.72 -8.37
CA HIS A 27 -6.99 8.06 -8.73
C HIS A 27 -6.44 8.80 -7.51
N LEU A 28 -5.13 9.04 -7.48
CA LEU A 28 -4.49 9.83 -6.42
C LEU A 28 -4.65 11.32 -6.69
N VAL A 29 -5.54 11.99 -5.95
CA VAL A 29 -5.89 13.40 -6.15
C VAL A 29 -4.98 14.34 -5.36
N SER A 30 -4.69 15.51 -5.93
CA SER A 30 -3.74 16.49 -5.34
C SER A 30 -4.42 17.75 -4.78
N THR A 31 -5.76 17.81 -4.76
CA THR A 31 -6.53 19.02 -4.41
C THR A 31 -6.33 19.46 -2.95
N ARG A 32 -6.32 18.51 -2.01
CA ARG A 32 -6.11 18.77 -0.57
C ARG A 32 -4.66 18.56 -0.15
N LYS A 33 -3.99 17.60 -0.76
CA LYS A 33 -2.63 17.18 -0.40
C LYS A 33 -1.81 17.05 -1.69
N PRO A 34 -1.00 18.06 -2.05
CA PRO A 34 -0.29 18.07 -3.33
C PRO A 34 1.02 17.28 -3.34
N SER A 35 1.43 16.71 -2.20
CA SER A 35 2.64 15.90 -2.07
C SER A 35 2.49 14.82 -0.99
N GLY A 36 3.23 13.71 -1.14
CA GLY A 36 3.25 12.62 -0.15
C GLY A 36 1.93 11.89 0.02
N GLY A 37 1.10 11.82 -1.02
CA GLY A 37 -0.17 11.09 -1.03
C GLY A 37 0.04 9.58 -0.99
N ILE A 38 -0.94 8.85 -0.46
CA ILE A 38 -0.82 7.41 -0.18
C ILE A 38 -2.13 6.73 -0.57
N VAL A 39 -2.06 5.65 -1.36
CA VAL A 39 -3.25 4.93 -1.85
C VAL A 39 -3.73 3.90 -0.84
N PHE A 40 -2.91 2.90 -0.52
CA PHE A 40 -3.30 1.73 0.27
C PHE A 40 -2.78 1.78 1.72
N ALA A 41 -3.63 1.38 2.66
CA ALA A 41 -3.26 1.18 4.07
C ALA A 41 -3.90 -0.09 4.66
N PRO A 42 -3.44 -1.28 4.26
CA PRO A 42 -3.97 -2.53 4.81
C PRO A 42 -3.57 -2.67 6.27
N ASN A 43 -4.42 -3.32 7.07
CA ASN A 43 -4.08 -3.79 8.42
C ASN A 43 -4.46 -5.26 8.61
N THR A 44 -4.08 -6.07 7.62
CA THR A 44 -4.21 -7.54 7.66
C THR A 44 -3.64 -8.07 8.97
N ALA A 45 -4.32 -9.03 9.58
CA ALA A 45 -3.77 -9.67 10.78
C ALA A 45 -2.56 -10.55 10.40
N PRO A 46 -1.54 -10.66 11.25
CA PRO A 46 -0.25 -11.27 10.88
C PRO A 46 -0.37 -12.74 10.47
N HIS A 47 -1.32 -13.48 11.04
CA HIS A 47 -1.56 -14.89 10.71
C HIS A 47 -2.47 -15.12 9.50
N TYR A 48 -2.93 -14.05 8.84
CA TYR A 48 -3.75 -14.16 7.63
C TYR A 48 -2.88 -13.92 6.40
N PRO A 49 -2.82 -14.87 5.46
CA PRO A 49 -1.93 -14.78 4.29
C PRO A 49 -2.48 -13.86 3.19
N TYR A 50 -3.75 -13.45 3.27
CA TYR A 50 -4.42 -12.68 2.23
C TYR A 50 -5.02 -11.38 2.76
N GLY A 51 -4.52 -10.26 2.26
CA GLY A 51 -5.10 -8.92 2.41
C GLY A 51 -5.59 -8.44 1.05
N PHE A 52 -4.95 -7.41 0.51
CA PHE A 52 -5.39 -6.77 -0.73
C PHE A 52 -4.68 -7.37 -1.95
N LEU A 53 -5.45 -7.61 -3.01
CA LEU A 53 -4.95 -7.90 -4.35
C LEU A 53 -5.47 -6.84 -5.31
N VAL A 54 -4.56 -6.12 -5.97
CA VAL A 54 -4.84 -5.16 -7.02
C VAL A 54 -4.35 -5.75 -8.34
N THR A 55 -5.27 -5.96 -9.29
CA THR A 55 -4.96 -6.61 -10.56
C THR A 55 -5.68 -6.00 -11.75
N HIS A 56 -5.06 -6.03 -12.93
CA HIS A 56 -5.60 -5.46 -14.18
C HIS A 56 -6.13 -4.03 -14.02
N SER A 57 -5.53 -3.27 -13.11
CA SER A 57 -6.06 -1.99 -12.63
C SER A 57 -5.26 -0.81 -13.18
N LEU A 58 -5.65 0.41 -12.79
CA LEU A 58 -4.97 1.66 -13.14
C LEU A 58 -4.75 2.52 -11.91
N LEU A 59 -3.51 3.01 -11.70
CA LEU A 59 -3.16 3.97 -10.65
C LEU A 59 -2.60 5.24 -11.30
N PRO A 60 -3.42 6.25 -11.67
CA PRO A 60 -2.92 7.54 -12.10
C PRO A 60 -2.87 8.56 -10.94
N THR A 61 -2.23 9.69 -11.20
CA THR A 61 -2.11 10.80 -10.25
C THR A 61 -2.49 12.13 -10.90
N ASP A 62 -2.88 13.09 -10.08
CA ASP A 62 -3.10 14.48 -10.50
C ASP A 62 -1.79 15.25 -10.78
N ALA A 63 -1.93 16.42 -11.42
CA ALA A 63 -0.83 17.30 -11.82
C ALA A 63 0.14 17.67 -10.69
N GLY A 64 -0.31 17.76 -9.43
CA GLY A 64 0.58 18.03 -8.29
C GLY A 64 1.67 16.98 -8.14
N TYR A 65 1.33 15.71 -8.34
CA TYR A 65 2.27 14.59 -8.27
C TYR A 65 3.07 14.43 -9.55
N LEU A 66 2.51 14.78 -10.72
CA LEU A 66 3.27 14.80 -11.99
C LEU A 66 4.42 15.81 -11.96
N ALA A 67 4.20 16.98 -11.32
CA ALA A 67 5.21 18.01 -11.17
C ALA A 67 6.29 17.62 -10.15
N THR A 68 5.93 16.85 -9.11
CA THR A 68 6.87 16.37 -8.09
C THR A 68 6.46 14.96 -7.65
N PRO A 69 7.10 13.90 -8.22
CA PRO A 69 6.72 12.50 -7.99
C PRO A 69 6.90 12.06 -6.54
N THR A 70 5.86 12.28 -5.75
CA THR A 70 5.84 12.05 -4.30
C THR A 70 4.64 11.22 -3.86
N GLY A 71 3.82 10.75 -4.80
CA GLY A 71 2.78 9.77 -4.50
C GLY A 71 3.40 8.44 -4.07
N LEU A 72 2.71 7.70 -3.21
CA LEU A 72 3.17 6.43 -2.65
C LEU A 72 2.07 5.38 -2.86
N PHE A 73 2.46 4.15 -3.15
CA PHE A 73 1.52 3.04 -3.32
C PHE A 73 0.82 2.74 -2.01
N GLY A 74 1.56 2.68 -0.90
CA GLY A 74 0.92 2.39 0.37
C GLY A 74 1.85 2.41 1.55
N ARG A 75 1.30 2.00 2.68
CA ARG A 75 1.99 1.76 3.94
C ARG A 75 1.22 0.76 4.78
N SER A 76 1.85 0.18 5.79
CA SER A 76 1.08 -0.52 6.83
C SER A 76 0.16 0.44 7.56
N TRP A 77 -1.00 -0.06 8.00
CA TRP A 77 -1.70 0.50 9.13
C TRP A 77 -1.53 -0.40 10.36
N ASP A 78 -0.54 -0.09 11.21
CA ASP A 78 -0.27 -0.79 12.48
C ASP A 78 -1.34 -0.44 13.54
N GLN A 79 -2.59 -0.81 13.25
CA GLN A 79 -3.76 -0.40 14.02
C GLN A 79 -3.63 -0.84 15.49
N GLY A 80 -3.82 0.14 16.39
CA GLY A 80 -3.84 -0.10 17.83
C GLY A 80 -2.46 -0.16 18.49
N ALA A 81 -1.38 -0.06 17.71
CA ALA A 81 -0.01 -0.20 18.20
C ALA A 81 0.67 1.13 18.58
N GLY A 82 -0.08 2.23 18.72
CA GLY A 82 0.50 3.56 18.97
C GLY A 82 1.25 3.68 20.30
N THR A 83 0.88 2.88 21.32
CA THR A 83 1.54 2.86 22.63
C THR A 83 2.54 1.71 22.77
N THR A 84 2.31 0.59 22.08
CA THR A 84 3.13 -0.62 22.19
C THR A 84 4.30 -0.63 21.21
N GLY A 85 4.20 0.13 20.11
CA GLY A 85 5.03 -0.10 18.94
C GLY A 85 4.61 -1.37 18.19
N TYR A 86 5.30 -1.64 17.09
CA TYR A 86 5.11 -2.87 16.32
C TYR A 86 5.60 -4.08 17.11
N LEU A 87 4.75 -5.10 17.22
CA LEU A 87 5.03 -6.37 17.87
C LEU A 87 4.82 -7.49 16.84
N PRO A 88 5.91 -8.12 16.34
CA PRO A 88 5.82 -9.18 15.34
C PRO A 88 4.86 -10.29 15.77
N GLY A 89 3.99 -10.73 14.84
CA GLY A 89 2.98 -11.76 15.10
C GLY A 89 1.79 -11.32 15.96
N THR A 90 1.75 -10.07 16.45
CA THR A 90 0.64 -9.54 17.27
C THR A 90 0.00 -8.30 16.65
N THR A 91 0.82 -7.30 16.33
CA THR A 91 0.37 -6.10 15.61
C THR A 91 -0.06 -6.51 14.20
N PRO A 92 -1.10 -5.88 13.62
CA PRO A 92 -1.40 -6.06 12.21
C PRO A 92 -0.14 -5.88 11.36
N ASP A 93 0.07 -6.84 10.47
CA ASP A 93 1.15 -6.81 9.50
C ASP A 93 0.47 -6.86 8.14
N GLU A 94 0.52 -5.74 7.44
CA GLU A 94 -0.22 -5.50 6.22
C GLU A 94 0.05 -6.57 5.15
N GLN A 95 -0.89 -6.80 4.24
CA GLN A 95 -0.66 -7.64 3.07
C GLN A 95 -1.31 -6.98 1.85
N LEU A 96 -0.50 -6.71 0.83
CA LEU A 96 -0.92 -6.14 -0.43
C LEU A 96 -0.06 -6.70 -1.57
N VAL A 97 -0.71 -7.08 -2.66
CA VAL A 97 -0.05 -7.37 -3.93
C VAL A 97 -0.64 -6.47 -5.01
N ILE A 98 0.20 -5.68 -5.68
CA ILE A 98 -0.13 -4.95 -6.91
C ILE A 98 0.48 -5.71 -8.08
N ARG A 99 -0.36 -6.21 -9.00
CA ARG A 99 0.12 -7.00 -10.13
C ARG A 99 -0.65 -6.76 -11.40
N ASP A 100 -0.01 -6.95 -12.55
CA ASP A 100 -0.64 -6.82 -13.86
C ASP A 100 -1.41 -5.49 -14.00
N THR A 101 -0.87 -4.42 -13.40
CA THR A 101 -1.60 -3.16 -13.13
C THR A 101 -0.79 -2.00 -13.66
N ARG A 102 -1.44 -1.10 -14.40
CA ARG A 102 -0.77 0.05 -14.99
C ARG A 102 -0.59 1.15 -13.94
N ILE A 103 0.66 1.45 -13.62
CA ILE A 103 1.03 2.55 -12.73
C ILE A 103 1.34 3.78 -13.58
N GLY A 104 0.67 4.89 -13.29
CA GLY A 104 0.89 6.19 -13.92
C GLY A 104 2.10 6.92 -13.34
N ALA A 105 2.50 8.03 -13.97
CA ALA A 105 3.54 8.90 -13.44
C ALA A 105 3.10 9.59 -12.13
N GLY A 106 4.06 10.12 -11.38
CA GLY A 106 3.83 10.90 -10.15
C GLY A 106 3.98 10.12 -8.84
N PHE A 107 4.22 8.81 -8.92
CA PHE A 107 4.66 8.02 -7.78
C PHE A 107 6.18 8.10 -7.58
N ASN A 108 6.63 7.93 -6.35
CA ASN A 108 8.06 7.83 -6.03
C ASN A 108 8.58 6.44 -6.44
N GLU A 109 9.32 6.39 -7.54
CA GLU A 109 9.87 5.15 -8.09
C GLU A 109 10.97 4.51 -7.23
N THR A 110 11.62 5.29 -6.36
CA THR A 110 12.76 4.80 -5.53
C THR A 110 12.32 4.28 -4.17
N ALA A 111 11.24 4.83 -3.63
CA ALA A 111 10.69 4.46 -2.33
C ALA A 111 9.16 4.61 -2.37
N PRO A 112 8.45 3.71 -3.06
CA PRO A 112 7.01 3.81 -3.25
C PRO A 112 6.19 3.46 -1.99
N TRP A 113 6.84 2.88 -0.97
CA TRP A 113 6.22 2.45 0.28
C TRP A 113 6.60 3.38 1.43
N ALA A 114 5.59 3.89 2.14
CA ALA A 114 5.80 4.79 3.27
C ALA A 114 6.04 4.01 4.59
N PRO A 115 6.63 4.65 5.61
CA PRO A 115 6.57 4.14 6.98
C PRO A 115 5.14 3.89 7.44
N ALA A 116 4.96 2.89 8.29
CA ALA A 116 3.66 2.49 8.82
C ALA A 116 2.93 3.68 9.47
N ALA A 117 1.62 3.76 9.21
CA ALA A 117 0.74 4.60 10.00
C ALA A 117 0.76 4.12 11.46
N THR A 118 0.46 5.03 12.40
CA THR A 118 0.39 4.77 13.85
C THR A 118 1.75 4.58 14.54
N THR A 119 2.62 3.70 14.06
CA THR A 119 3.89 3.37 14.74
C THR A 119 5.10 4.07 14.14
N GLY A 120 5.04 4.47 12.87
CA GLY A 120 6.22 4.95 12.14
C GLY A 120 7.25 3.85 11.85
N ARG A 121 6.87 2.56 11.98
CA ARG A 121 7.73 1.43 11.57
C ARG A 121 8.26 1.68 10.16
N PRO A 122 9.59 1.73 9.94
CA PRO A 122 10.16 1.89 8.61
C PRO A 122 9.70 0.76 7.69
N PHE A 123 9.59 1.06 6.40
CA PHE A 123 9.36 0.02 5.40
C PHE A 123 10.61 -0.86 5.26
N THR A 124 10.43 -2.17 5.37
CA THR A 124 11.47 -3.18 5.18
C THR A 124 10.97 -4.23 4.20
N ALA A 125 11.65 -4.38 3.05
CA ALA A 125 11.35 -5.43 2.09
C ALA A 125 12.20 -6.67 2.36
N SER A 126 11.60 -7.86 2.26
CA SER A 126 12.36 -9.11 2.12
C SER A 126 12.65 -9.35 0.64
N THR A 127 13.93 -9.38 0.25
CA THR A 127 14.36 -9.46 -1.16
C THR A 127 15.09 -10.74 -1.52
N GLU A 128 15.44 -11.56 -0.52
CA GLU A 128 16.23 -12.78 -0.73
C GLU A 128 15.48 -13.85 -1.55
N PRO A 129 16.20 -14.67 -2.34
CA PRO A 129 15.63 -15.87 -2.96
C PRO A 129 15.12 -16.86 -1.91
N GLY A 130 13.94 -17.43 -2.14
CA GLY A 130 13.34 -18.40 -1.20
C GLY A 130 12.81 -17.80 0.10
N ARG A 131 12.69 -16.46 0.16
CA ARG A 131 12.09 -15.74 1.29
C ARG A 131 10.70 -16.25 1.65
N ASP A 132 10.38 -16.14 2.93
CA ASP A 132 9.01 -16.22 3.42
C ASP A 132 8.28 -14.90 3.11
N LEU A 133 7.15 -14.98 2.40
CA LEU A 133 6.34 -13.81 2.07
C LEU A 133 5.42 -13.39 3.23
N ASP A 134 5.32 -14.24 4.25
CA ASP A 134 4.57 -14.02 5.49
C ASP A 134 5.50 -13.75 6.70
N ASP A 135 6.77 -13.41 6.44
CA ASP A 135 7.73 -13.01 7.47
C ASP A 135 7.27 -11.71 8.16
N VAL A 136 6.91 -11.85 9.43
CA VAL A 136 6.42 -10.75 10.28
C VAL A 136 7.51 -9.74 10.66
N ASP A 137 8.78 -10.00 10.37
CA ASP A 137 9.87 -9.04 10.57
C ASP A 137 10.05 -8.10 9.35
N ALA A 138 9.39 -8.40 8.23
CA ALA A 138 9.33 -7.56 7.03
C ALA A 138 7.94 -6.98 6.81
N ASN A 139 7.80 -6.09 5.82
CA ASN A 139 6.52 -5.67 5.29
C ASN A 139 6.05 -6.64 4.19
N ARG A 140 4.75 -6.90 4.10
CA ARG A 140 4.16 -7.79 3.06
C ARG A 140 3.46 -6.98 1.96
N LEU A 141 4.14 -5.92 1.51
CA LEU A 141 3.72 -5.05 0.41
C LEU A 141 4.54 -5.41 -0.84
N TRP A 142 3.88 -5.90 -1.88
CA TRP A 142 4.53 -6.51 -3.03
C TRP A 142 4.03 -5.93 -4.36
N GLU A 143 4.94 -5.84 -5.32
CA GLU A 143 4.64 -5.61 -6.73
C GLU A 143 5.07 -6.83 -7.56
N ALA A 144 4.32 -7.14 -8.62
CA ALA A 144 4.70 -8.17 -9.58
C ALA A 144 4.15 -7.89 -10.98
N ALA A 145 4.98 -7.95 -12.02
CA ALA A 145 4.60 -7.77 -13.43
C ALA A 145 3.78 -6.48 -13.68
N HIS A 146 4.48 -5.38 -13.97
CA HIS A 146 3.90 -4.08 -14.34
C HIS A 146 4.27 -3.70 -15.78
#